data_AF-A0A023B5A1-F1
#
_entry.id   AF-A0A023B5A1-F1
#
_cell.length_a   1.000
_cell.length_b   1.000
_cell.length_c   1.000
_cell.angle_alpha   90.00
_cell.angle_beta   90.00
_cell.angle_gamma   90.00
#
_symmetry.space_group_name_H-M   'P 1'
#
loop_
_entity.id
_entity.type
_entity.pdbx_description
1 polymer ?
#
loop_
_entity_poly.entity_id
_entity_poly.type
_entity_poly.pdbx_seq_one_letter_code
_entity_poly.pdbx_strand_id
1 'polypeptide(L)'
;MSSSRLLDLVSTVATDTMKRMFETSSTAHYGASGLTGSVATVTVEKTKKALHENTVGEDATTIPSSSPDLVSKSVFELKAKGLQKKTSAGPTAATTAENKTTAENKTTAENKTTTVYQSKLKMPMTRHELNGLEMPWSECRLLFNSETRRNLPPPSIGAAVGKYPCEGSGQLMCTGSLNTCHRFGGVWAYDIFAVREAIDHYLKSVGIKCVARCDKEEEVVRRLWGETSRRLPFIPRCPDRGFMDSTQTPKVPEMRDFDDMLLARYAVIKSCSGNCIGCLRDGPAESCSCDFAEVKCRVRAEGELHEQWIKLIGYNTTVRDVMRRMSPFNTKHKSYATYNCRYECRKMRPELASVSNLRTVETEPTSPEDALKLRLSRRELSKLQLPLKQCKNYPKGGWQKLQGLGRHPCDGGSGVMTCKEKNELLSWDDWQLKFNSPWKDVPFLSCHRFGPLTMNAFAVEDAVRHYSSNVGDCVVRCDSKSDQRRSVWDEAHKHLFGTLPGYVPERVGYREGKIPEWELGHVLPTFFPADRSCSSTCGSMLRPCDNVPNCVCRVAHSKCQTEFEGKSQTVESWGFDTRMEDVFKMQSVPKANIKSGHDKAKDLRLDTCQNDCHGVLWSSENV
;
A
#
# COMPACT_ATOMS: atom_id res chain seq x y z
N MET A 1 -11.30 24.97 -40.19
CA MET A 1 -10.99 23.54 -40.46
C MET A 1 -9.98 22.98 -39.45
N SER A 2 -10.26 23.01 -38.14
CA SER A 2 -9.26 22.68 -37.10
C SER A 2 -9.70 21.66 -36.03
N SER A 3 -10.92 21.12 -36.08
CA SER A 3 -11.41 20.18 -35.05
C SER A 3 -11.15 18.69 -35.35
N SER A 4 -10.90 18.32 -36.60
CA SER A 4 -10.65 16.92 -36.97
C SER A 4 -9.32 16.41 -36.43
N ARG A 5 -8.25 17.22 -36.52
CA ARG A 5 -6.91 16.85 -36.04
C ARG A 5 -6.84 16.58 -34.54
N LEU A 6 -7.67 17.24 -33.73
CA LEU A 6 -7.68 17.04 -32.28
C LEU A 6 -8.39 15.73 -31.90
N LEU A 7 -9.50 15.41 -32.59
CA LEU A 7 -10.23 14.17 -32.38
C LEU A 7 -9.43 12.95 -32.86
N ASP A 8 -8.72 13.10 -33.99
CA ASP A 8 -7.80 12.07 -34.49
C ASP A 8 -6.64 11.85 -33.51
N LEU A 9 -6.11 12.91 -32.90
CA LEU A 9 -5.05 12.80 -31.89
C LEU A 9 -5.54 12.08 -30.62
N VAL A 10 -6.73 12.43 -30.11
CA VAL A 10 -7.33 11.78 -28.93
C VAL A 10 -7.66 10.32 -29.21
N SER A 11 -8.18 10.01 -30.40
CA SER A 11 -8.46 8.64 -30.83
C SER A 11 -7.17 7.81 -30.97
N THR A 12 -6.12 8.40 -31.53
CA THR A 12 -4.80 7.74 -31.68
C THR A 12 -4.17 7.46 -30.32
N VAL A 13 -4.21 8.42 -29.39
CA VAL A 13 -3.69 8.25 -28.02
C VAL A 13 -4.46 7.18 -27.26
N ALA A 14 -5.80 7.15 -27.37
CA ALA A 14 -6.61 6.10 -26.74
C ALA A 14 -6.32 4.71 -27.32
N THR A 15 -6.13 4.63 -28.64
CA THR A 15 -5.83 3.37 -29.34
C THR A 15 -4.43 2.86 -29.00
N ASP A 16 -3.41 3.71 -28.98
CA ASP A 16 -2.04 3.34 -28.60
C ASP A 16 -1.92 2.97 -27.13
N THR A 17 -2.69 3.63 -26.25
CA THR A 17 -2.76 3.29 -24.83
C THR A 17 -3.37 1.90 -24.64
N MET A 18 -4.48 1.60 -25.33
CA MET A 18 -5.07 0.26 -25.30
C MET A 18 -4.13 -0.79 -25.89
N LYS A 19 -3.50 -0.51 -27.03
CA LYS A 19 -2.54 -1.42 -27.67
C LYS A 19 -1.37 -1.76 -26.74
N ARG A 20 -0.81 -0.76 -26.04
CA ARG A 20 0.27 -0.99 -25.05
C ARG A 20 -0.17 -1.83 -23.85
N MET A 21 -1.42 -1.69 -23.38
CA MET A 21 -1.96 -2.51 -22.29
C MET A 21 -2.12 -3.98 -22.68
N PHE A 22 -2.41 -4.28 -23.94
CA PHE A 22 -2.65 -5.65 -24.41
C PHE A 22 -1.41 -6.33 -25.01
N GLU A 23 -0.42 -5.59 -25.53
CA GLU A 23 0.78 -6.18 -26.15
C GLU A 23 1.96 -6.43 -25.18
N THR A 24 1.94 -5.88 -23.95
CA THR A 24 3.00 -6.16 -22.93
C THR A 24 2.75 -7.40 -22.06
N SER A 25 1.80 -8.26 -22.44
CA SER A 25 1.53 -9.53 -21.75
C SER A 25 1.86 -10.75 -22.62
N SER A 26 3.12 -11.14 -22.68
CA SER A 26 3.49 -12.55 -22.90
C SER A 26 3.65 -13.18 -21.50
N THR A 27 2.93 -14.22 -21.07
CA THR A 27 2.28 -15.36 -21.72
C THR A 27 1.03 -15.75 -20.92
N ALA A 28 -0.17 -15.59 -21.49
CA ALA A 28 -1.37 -16.28 -21.05
C ALA A 28 -2.40 -16.26 -22.19
N HIS A 29 -2.67 -17.42 -22.80
CA HIS A 29 -3.75 -17.56 -23.77
C HIS A 29 -5.10 -17.43 -23.04
N TYR A 30 -5.84 -16.36 -23.35
CA TYR A 30 -7.27 -16.29 -23.02
C TYR A 30 -8.06 -16.86 -24.19
N GLY A 31 -8.62 -18.06 -24.02
CA GLY A 31 -9.72 -18.52 -24.84
C GLY A 31 -10.97 -17.73 -24.46
N ALA A 32 -11.33 -16.72 -25.25
CA ALA A 32 -12.57 -15.98 -25.10
C ALA A 32 -13.66 -16.62 -25.97
N SER A 33 -14.57 -17.37 -25.34
CA SER A 33 -15.83 -17.76 -25.97
C SER A 33 -16.96 -16.86 -25.47
N GLY A 34 -17.53 -16.06 -26.38
CA GLY A 34 -18.90 -15.56 -26.29
C GLY A 34 -19.13 -14.21 -25.60
N LEU A 35 -18.90 -13.10 -26.33
CA LEU A 35 -19.53 -11.80 -26.07
C LEU A 35 -20.00 -11.18 -27.39
N THR A 36 -21.12 -11.66 -27.91
CA THR A 36 -21.99 -10.86 -28.79
C THR A 36 -23.03 -10.18 -27.89
N GLY A 37 -22.86 -8.88 -27.65
CA GLY A 37 -23.77 -8.12 -26.80
C GLY A 37 -23.40 -6.65 -26.66
N SER A 38 -23.73 -5.87 -27.70
CA SER A 38 -23.98 -4.42 -27.71
C SER A 38 -23.15 -3.52 -26.78
N VAL A 39 -22.09 -2.93 -27.32
CA VAL A 39 -21.46 -1.73 -26.73
C VAL A 39 -22.40 -0.55 -26.96
N ALA A 40 -22.99 -0.04 -25.87
CA ALA A 40 -23.75 1.19 -25.92
C ALA A 40 -22.84 2.36 -26.31
N THR A 41 -23.19 3.02 -27.41
CA THR A 41 -22.57 4.24 -27.92
C THR A 41 -22.71 5.37 -26.90
N VAL A 42 -21.58 5.87 -26.39
CA VAL A 42 -21.54 7.08 -25.54
C VAL A 42 -21.92 8.28 -26.41
N THR A 43 -23.08 8.86 -26.15
CA THR A 43 -23.63 9.99 -26.92
C THR A 43 -22.91 11.29 -26.58
N VAL A 44 -22.24 11.88 -27.58
CA VAL A 44 -21.46 13.13 -27.55
C VAL A 44 -22.38 14.37 -27.57
N GLU A 45 -23.36 14.44 -26.66
CA GLU A 45 -24.26 15.61 -26.58
C GLU A 45 -23.97 16.55 -25.40
N LYS A 46 -23.41 16.05 -24.29
CA LYS A 46 -23.14 16.90 -23.11
C LYS A 46 -22.02 17.93 -23.33
N THR A 47 -21.10 17.71 -24.26
CA THR A 47 -19.98 18.63 -24.52
C THR A 47 -20.36 19.76 -25.49
N LYS A 48 -21.47 19.63 -26.22
CA LYS A 48 -21.93 20.66 -27.17
C LYS A 48 -22.60 21.85 -26.48
N LYS A 49 -23.15 21.64 -25.27
CA LYS A 49 -23.83 22.68 -24.48
C LYS A 49 -22.86 23.59 -23.72
N ALA A 50 -21.71 23.06 -23.28
CA ALA A 50 -20.69 23.84 -22.54
C ALA A 50 -19.85 24.78 -23.43
N LEU A 51 -19.82 24.56 -24.75
CA LEU A 51 -19.02 25.37 -25.67
C LEU A 51 -19.77 26.58 -26.25
N HIS A 52 -21.09 26.69 -26.01
CA HIS A 52 -21.91 27.78 -26.57
C HIS A 52 -22.25 28.91 -25.57
N GLU A 53 -21.92 28.77 -24.28
CA GLU A 53 -22.31 29.73 -23.23
C GLU A 53 -21.19 30.70 -22.79
N ASN A 54 -19.96 30.60 -23.34
CA ASN A 54 -18.86 31.50 -22.98
C ASN A 54 -18.43 32.39 -24.16
N THR A 55 -19.28 33.33 -24.55
CA THR A 55 -18.85 34.53 -25.29
C THR A 55 -19.82 35.68 -25.00
N VAL A 56 -19.28 36.88 -24.78
CA VAL A 56 -19.91 38.16 -24.35
C VAL A 56 -19.95 38.33 -22.82
N GLY A 57 -19.32 39.34 -22.17
CA GLY A 57 -18.63 40.55 -22.62
C GLY A 57 -17.83 41.25 -21.49
N GLU A 58 -17.15 42.33 -21.88
CA GLU A 58 -16.07 43.08 -21.21
C GLU A 58 -16.47 44.09 -20.11
N ASP A 59 -15.44 44.49 -19.35
CA ASP A 59 -15.12 45.79 -18.71
C ASP A 59 -16.01 46.44 -17.62
N ALA A 60 -15.43 46.63 -16.41
CA ALA A 60 -14.95 47.92 -15.88
C ALA A 60 -14.58 47.87 -14.35
N THR A 61 -13.31 48.16 -14.08
CA THR A 61 -12.71 48.91 -12.94
C THR A 61 -13.50 49.18 -11.65
N THR A 62 -12.88 48.94 -10.47
CA THR A 62 -12.53 49.93 -9.39
C THR A 62 -11.82 49.25 -8.19
N ILE A 63 -10.74 49.89 -7.68
CA ILE A 63 -9.94 49.62 -6.45
C ILE A 63 -10.33 50.74 -5.43
N PRO A 64 -10.43 50.55 -4.07
CA PRO A 64 -9.23 50.51 -3.22
C PRO A 64 -9.25 49.73 -1.87
N SER A 65 -8.03 49.67 -1.35
CA SER A 65 -7.44 49.02 -0.17
C SER A 65 -8.05 49.25 1.22
N SER A 66 -7.85 48.29 2.13
CA SER A 66 -7.23 48.49 3.47
C SER A 66 -7.07 47.17 4.26
N SER A 67 -5.87 46.88 4.76
CA SER A 67 -5.57 45.92 5.87
C SER A 67 -5.73 46.64 7.24
N PRO A 68 -5.55 46.03 8.46
CA PRO A 68 -5.13 44.67 8.85
C PRO A 68 -5.88 44.02 10.07
N ASP A 69 -5.48 42.77 10.40
CA ASP A 69 -5.47 42.05 11.70
C ASP A 69 -6.70 41.98 12.64
N LEU A 70 -7.13 40.75 13.00
CA LEU A 70 -6.97 40.17 14.36
C LEU A 70 -7.61 38.77 14.55
N VAL A 71 -6.87 37.98 15.32
CA VAL A 71 -7.11 36.69 15.99
C VAL A 71 -8.50 36.54 16.62
N SER A 72 -9.11 35.34 16.54
CA SER A 72 -9.85 34.80 17.69
C SER A 72 -9.93 33.27 17.71
N LYS A 73 -9.46 32.70 18.84
CA LYS A 73 -9.81 31.37 19.34
C LYS A 73 -11.31 31.34 19.70
N SER A 74 -11.96 30.20 19.56
CA SER A 74 -13.14 29.90 20.38
C SER A 74 -13.30 28.39 20.60
N VAL A 75 -13.12 28.03 21.87
CA VAL A 75 -13.54 26.79 22.55
C VAL A 75 -15.06 26.83 22.71
N PHE A 76 -15.76 25.70 22.56
CA PHE A 76 -17.16 25.58 22.99
C PHE A 76 -17.34 24.42 23.98
N GLU A 77 -17.64 24.79 25.22
CA GLU A 77 -18.34 23.98 26.22
C GLU A 77 -19.82 23.85 25.84
N LEU A 78 -20.43 22.69 26.09
CA LEU A 78 -21.88 22.55 26.13
C LEU A 78 -22.31 21.88 27.45
N LYS A 79 -23.00 22.69 28.27
CA LYS A 79 -23.69 22.30 29.50
C LYS A 79 -25.05 21.67 29.20
N ALA A 80 -25.40 20.70 30.04
CA ALA A 80 -26.68 20.02 30.12
C ALA A 80 -27.77 20.81 30.87
N LYS A 81 -29.05 20.55 30.50
CA LYS A 81 -30.31 20.56 31.29
C LYS A 81 -31.47 20.43 30.27
N GLY A 82 -32.58 19.72 30.46
CA GLY A 82 -33.12 18.93 31.57
C GLY A 82 -34.46 18.30 31.14
N LEU A 83 -34.88 17.27 31.88
CA LEU A 83 -36.16 16.54 31.79
C LEU A 83 -37.40 17.45 31.78
N GLN A 84 -38.46 17.06 31.05
CA GLN A 84 -39.81 16.94 31.63
C GLN A 84 -40.61 15.79 30.98
N LYS A 85 -41.42 15.17 31.84
CA LYS A 85 -42.20 13.94 31.74
C LYS A 85 -43.67 14.31 31.55
N LYS A 86 -44.42 13.61 30.69
CA LYS A 86 -45.89 13.48 30.85
C LYS A 86 -46.43 12.21 30.20
N THR A 87 -47.40 11.66 30.91
CA THR A 87 -47.98 10.32 30.84
C THR A 87 -49.31 10.32 30.09
N SER A 88 -49.73 9.12 29.63
CA SER A 88 -51.12 8.63 29.59
C SER A 88 -52.08 9.16 28.51
N ALA A 89 -52.52 8.27 27.61
CA ALA A 89 -53.90 7.72 27.53
C ALA A 89 -54.20 7.20 26.11
N GLY A 90 -54.57 5.92 25.97
CA GLY A 90 -55.49 5.49 24.90
C GLY A 90 -56.92 5.96 25.22
N PRO A 91 -57.98 5.57 24.47
CA PRO A 91 -58.09 4.33 23.69
C PRO A 91 -58.94 4.44 22.39
N THR A 92 -59.17 3.27 21.81
CA THR A 92 -60.46 2.80 21.23
C THR A 92 -60.54 2.64 19.72
N ALA A 93 -60.90 1.40 19.38
CA ALA A 93 -61.26 0.85 18.10
C ALA A 93 -62.52 1.48 17.47
N ALA A 94 -62.64 1.35 16.15
CA ALA A 94 -63.92 1.23 15.50
C ALA A 94 -63.80 0.26 14.30
N THR A 95 -64.49 -0.85 14.48
CA THR A 95 -64.91 -1.87 13.54
C THR A 95 -65.76 -1.25 12.42
N THR A 96 -65.59 -1.67 11.17
CA THR A 96 -66.73 -1.75 10.24
C THR A 96 -66.50 -2.91 9.27
N ALA A 97 -67.45 -3.82 9.29
CA ALA A 97 -67.52 -5.01 8.45
C ALA A 97 -68.46 -4.75 7.26
N GLU A 98 -68.39 -5.69 6.32
CA GLU A 98 -69.40 -6.06 5.32
C GLU A 98 -69.56 -5.19 4.07
N ASN A 99 -69.14 -5.77 2.94
CA ASN A 99 -70.14 -6.16 1.95
C ASN A 99 -69.73 -7.41 1.17
N LYS A 100 -70.74 -8.26 0.95
CA LYS A 100 -70.73 -9.64 0.46
C LYS A 100 -71.55 -9.69 -0.81
N THR A 101 -71.05 -10.34 -1.87
CA THR A 101 -71.74 -10.99 -3.03
C THR A 101 -70.74 -11.10 -4.20
N THR A 102 -70.62 -12.13 -5.04
CA THR A 102 -71.15 -13.50 -5.19
C THR A 102 -70.16 -14.26 -6.08
N ALA A 103 -70.20 -15.58 -6.02
CA ALA A 103 -69.28 -16.55 -6.65
C ALA A 103 -69.26 -16.58 -8.18
N GLU A 104 -68.11 -17.02 -8.75
CA GLU A 104 -68.09 -17.97 -9.88
C GLU A 104 -66.73 -18.70 -10.01
N ASN A 105 -66.80 -19.97 -10.36
CA ASN A 105 -65.75 -21.00 -10.33
C ASN A 105 -64.61 -20.80 -11.35
N LYS A 106 -63.35 -21.04 -10.94
CA LYS A 106 -62.40 -21.80 -11.79
C LYS A 106 -61.25 -22.44 -11.02
N THR A 107 -60.98 -23.66 -11.44
CA THR A 107 -60.12 -24.71 -10.90
C THR A 107 -58.62 -24.45 -11.07
N THR A 108 -57.84 -25.06 -10.17
CA THR A 108 -56.43 -25.47 -10.32
C THR A 108 -55.35 -24.39 -10.43
N ALA A 109 -54.73 -24.09 -9.29
CA ALA A 109 -53.28 -24.20 -9.15
C ALA A 109 -52.99 -24.58 -7.70
N GLU A 110 -52.32 -25.72 -7.49
CA GLU A 110 -51.60 -25.97 -6.25
C GLU A 110 -50.61 -24.81 -6.07
N ASN A 111 -51.00 -23.82 -5.28
CA ASN A 111 -50.09 -22.86 -4.72
C ASN A 111 -49.17 -23.63 -3.79
N LYS A 112 -48.09 -24.16 -4.37
CA LYS A 112 -46.87 -24.50 -3.64
C LYS A 112 -46.41 -23.20 -3.01
N THR A 113 -46.89 -22.93 -1.79
CA THR A 113 -46.44 -21.84 -0.93
C THR A 113 -44.93 -21.95 -0.88
N THR A 114 -44.27 -21.13 -1.69
CA THR A 114 -42.83 -20.94 -1.60
C THR A 114 -42.69 -20.24 -0.26
N THR A 115 -42.27 -20.99 0.76
CA THR A 115 -41.98 -20.43 2.08
C THR A 115 -41.08 -19.21 1.86
N VAL A 116 -41.62 -18.03 2.16
CA VAL A 116 -40.89 -16.78 2.02
C VAL A 116 -39.66 -16.91 2.90
N TYR A 117 -38.49 -17.02 2.27
CA TYR A 117 -37.24 -17.13 2.99
C TYR A 117 -37.05 -15.85 3.80
N GLN A 118 -37.21 -15.95 5.13
CA GLN A 118 -36.96 -14.84 6.03
C GLN A 118 -35.46 -14.77 6.32
N SER A 119 -34.74 -14.00 5.51
CA SER A 119 -33.34 -13.66 5.75
C SER A 119 -33.16 -13.08 7.15
N LYS A 120 -32.12 -13.51 7.86
CA LYS A 120 -31.75 -13.01 9.20
C LYS A 120 -30.84 -11.80 9.12
N LEU A 121 -30.26 -11.54 7.95
CA LEU A 121 -29.51 -10.33 7.64
C LEU A 121 -30.44 -9.20 7.15
N LYS A 122 -30.05 -7.95 7.39
CA LYS A 122 -30.72 -6.73 6.93
C LYS A 122 -30.44 -6.52 5.44
N MET A 123 -29.22 -6.82 5.02
CA MET A 123 -28.73 -6.76 3.64
C MET A 123 -28.20 -8.14 3.23
N PRO A 124 -29.00 -8.97 2.55
CA PRO A 124 -28.51 -10.24 2.02
C PRO A 124 -27.49 -9.99 0.90
N MET A 125 -26.48 -10.85 0.84
CA MET A 125 -25.59 -10.94 -0.33
C MET A 125 -26.42 -11.31 -1.56
N THR A 126 -26.06 -10.79 -2.72
CA THR A 126 -26.68 -11.11 -4.01
C THR A 126 -26.15 -12.42 -4.59
N ARG A 127 -26.88 -13.02 -5.53
CA ARG A 127 -26.43 -14.25 -6.20
C ARG A 127 -25.12 -14.04 -6.98
N HIS A 128 -24.93 -12.86 -7.58
CA HIS A 128 -23.71 -12.53 -8.33
C HIS A 128 -22.48 -12.49 -7.42
N GLU A 129 -22.60 -11.86 -6.25
CA GLU A 129 -21.53 -11.84 -5.25
C GLU A 129 -21.21 -13.26 -4.76
N LEU A 130 -22.22 -14.09 -4.49
CA LEU A 130 -22.02 -15.48 -4.07
C LEU A 130 -21.26 -16.30 -5.14
N ASN A 131 -21.64 -16.17 -6.41
CA ASN A 131 -20.95 -16.83 -7.52
C ASN A 131 -19.49 -16.35 -7.64
N GLY A 132 -19.22 -15.07 -7.38
CA GLY A 132 -17.86 -14.53 -7.37
C GLY A 132 -16.96 -15.10 -6.27
N LEU A 133 -17.56 -15.68 -5.22
CA LEU A 133 -16.85 -16.37 -4.14
C LEU A 133 -16.70 -17.87 -4.36
N GLU A 134 -17.39 -18.43 -5.36
CA GLU A 134 -17.38 -19.85 -5.66
C GLU A 134 -16.00 -20.32 -6.11
N MET A 135 -15.63 -21.54 -5.69
CA MET A 135 -14.42 -22.21 -6.14
C MET A 135 -14.73 -23.63 -6.60
N PRO A 136 -13.91 -24.20 -7.51
CA PRO A 136 -14.12 -25.55 -7.99
C PRO A 136 -14.19 -26.56 -6.83
N TRP A 137 -15.26 -27.37 -6.82
CA TRP A 137 -15.48 -28.37 -5.76
C TRP A 137 -14.29 -29.34 -5.61
N SER A 138 -13.67 -29.74 -6.73
CA SER A 138 -12.50 -30.62 -6.75
C SER A 138 -11.31 -30.01 -5.99
N GLU A 139 -11.00 -28.75 -6.24
CA GLU A 139 -9.93 -28.00 -5.58
C GLU A 139 -10.22 -27.86 -4.08
N CYS A 140 -11.44 -27.47 -3.73
CA CYS A 140 -11.85 -27.32 -2.34
C CYS A 140 -11.75 -28.64 -1.57
N ARG A 141 -12.21 -29.74 -2.16
CA ARG A 141 -12.09 -31.07 -1.54
C ARG A 141 -10.64 -31.47 -1.31
N LEU A 142 -9.73 -31.17 -2.25
CA LEU A 142 -8.30 -31.40 -2.07
C LEU A 142 -7.73 -30.59 -0.90
N LEU A 143 -8.12 -29.32 -0.78
CA LEU A 143 -7.69 -28.46 0.34
C LEU A 143 -8.12 -29.03 1.69
N PHE A 144 -9.41 -29.38 1.84
CA PHE A 144 -9.93 -29.98 3.07
C PHE A 144 -9.30 -31.36 3.38
N ASN A 145 -9.01 -32.16 2.36
CA ASN A 145 -8.35 -33.48 2.53
C ASN A 145 -6.85 -33.38 2.80
N SER A 146 -6.21 -32.27 2.45
CA SER A 146 -4.76 -32.07 2.68
C SER A 146 -4.44 -31.76 4.14
N GLU A 147 -5.41 -31.25 4.90
CA GLU A 147 -5.25 -30.85 6.31
C GLU A 147 -5.77 -31.86 7.33
N THR A 148 -6.55 -32.86 6.92
CA THR A 148 -7.05 -33.94 7.79
C THR A 148 -5.97 -34.82 8.43
N ARG A 149 -4.67 -34.51 8.25
CA ARG A 149 -3.55 -35.08 9.02
C ARG A 149 -3.20 -34.34 10.33
N ARG A 150 -3.87 -33.23 10.69
CA ARG A 150 -3.65 -32.52 11.97
C ARG A 150 -4.95 -32.43 12.83
N ASN A 151 -5.19 -33.52 13.56
CA ASN A 151 -5.85 -33.67 14.89
C ASN A 151 -7.20 -33.02 15.25
N LEU A 152 -7.85 -32.15 14.47
CA LEU A 152 -9.21 -31.66 14.78
C LEU A 152 -10.10 -31.63 13.54
N PRO A 153 -11.37 -32.07 13.63
CA PRO A 153 -12.31 -31.94 12.54
C PRO A 153 -12.60 -30.47 12.23
N PRO A 154 -12.82 -30.10 10.96
CA PRO A 154 -13.19 -28.74 10.59
C PRO A 154 -14.43 -28.26 11.36
N PRO A 155 -14.47 -27.00 11.85
CA PRO A 155 -15.61 -26.49 12.59
C PRO A 155 -16.87 -26.50 11.72
N SER A 156 -17.94 -27.09 12.26
CA SER A 156 -19.25 -27.08 11.63
C SER A 156 -19.92 -25.74 11.85
N ILE A 157 -20.51 -25.21 10.78
CA ILE A 157 -21.29 -23.99 10.82
C ILE A 157 -22.74 -24.46 10.74
N GLY A 158 -23.45 -24.37 11.89
CA GLY A 158 -24.81 -24.89 12.09
C GLY A 158 -25.91 -23.83 12.03
N ALA A 159 -25.61 -22.59 12.43
CA ALA A 159 -26.53 -21.44 12.35
C ALA A 159 -26.03 -20.29 11.45
N ALA A 160 -26.96 -19.40 11.06
CA ALA A 160 -26.68 -18.16 10.33
C ALA A 160 -25.96 -17.08 11.18
N VAL A 161 -25.81 -17.32 12.49
CA VAL A 161 -25.04 -16.51 13.44
C VAL A 161 -24.38 -17.44 14.45
N GLY A 162 -23.24 -17.04 15.01
CA GLY A 162 -22.55 -17.83 16.03
C GLY A 162 -21.09 -17.45 16.20
N LYS A 163 -20.32 -18.31 16.87
CA LYS A 163 -18.87 -18.16 17.00
C LYS A 163 -18.19 -18.19 15.63
N TYR A 164 -17.27 -17.27 15.39
CA TYR A 164 -16.48 -17.26 14.16
C TYR A 164 -15.48 -18.42 14.20
N PRO A 165 -15.40 -19.27 13.16
CA PRO A 165 -14.44 -20.36 13.12
C PRO A 165 -13.02 -19.87 12.85
N CYS A 166 -12.88 -18.69 12.24
CA CYS A 166 -11.61 -18.09 11.82
C CYS A 166 -11.59 -16.61 12.20
N GLU A 167 -10.44 -16.08 12.62
CA GLU A 167 -10.24 -14.64 12.83
C GLU A 167 -10.02 -13.87 11.52
N GLY A 168 -9.82 -14.58 10.40
CA GLY A 168 -9.50 -14.02 9.08
C GLY A 168 -10.34 -14.61 7.95
N SER A 169 -9.68 -15.07 6.89
CA SER A 169 -10.31 -15.68 5.72
C SER A 169 -10.26 -17.19 5.71
N GLY A 170 -11.05 -17.80 4.83
CA GLY A 170 -11.12 -19.25 4.70
C GLY A 170 -11.96 -19.74 3.52
N GLN A 171 -12.23 -21.04 3.52
CA GLN A 171 -13.14 -21.73 2.60
C GLN A 171 -14.29 -22.34 3.40
N LEU A 172 -15.50 -22.20 2.88
CA LEU A 172 -16.71 -22.80 3.39
C LEU A 172 -17.14 -23.90 2.42
N MET A 173 -17.11 -25.14 2.87
CA MET A 173 -17.55 -26.30 2.11
C MET A 173 -18.92 -26.73 2.62
N CYS A 174 -19.95 -26.69 1.77
CA CYS A 174 -21.32 -27.06 2.14
C CYS A 174 -21.77 -28.30 1.36
N THR A 175 -22.29 -29.29 2.09
CA THR A 175 -22.87 -30.51 1.53
C THR A 175 -24.38 -30.53 1.74
N GLY A 176 -25.11 -30.97 0.73
CA GLY A 176 -26.58 -30.98 0.68
C GLY A 176 -27.05 -31.58 -0.64
N SER A 177 -28.15 -31.06 -1.20
CA SER A 177 -28.61 -31.42 -2.55
C SER A 177 -27.61 -31.02 -3.64
N LEU A 178 -26.83 -29.96 -3.40
CA LEU A 178 -25.75 -29.48 -4.26
C LEU A 178 -24.53 -29.23 -3.39
N ASN A 179 -23.41 -29.85 -3.76
CA ASN A 179 -22.13 -29.64 -3.11
C ASN A 179 -21.49 -28.36 -3.64
N THR A 180 -21.19 -27.41 -2.77
CA THR A 180 -20.64 -26.10 -3.16
C THR A 180 -19.54 -25.66 -2.21
N CYS A 181 -18.59 -24.89 -2.74
CA CYS A 181 -17.51 -24.34 -1.94
C CYS A 181 -17.29 -22.88 -2.27
N HIS A 182 -17.23 -22.06 -1.22
CA HIS A 182 -17.13 -20.61 -1.34
C HIS A 182 -16.05 -20.06 -0.42
N ARG A 183 -15.42 -18.96 -0.84
CA ARG A 183 -14.45 -18.22 -0.03
C ARG A 183 -15.16 -17.22 0.89
N PHE A 184 -14.57 -16.93 2.04
CA PHE A 184 -15.09 -15.95 2.99
C PHE A 184 -13.98 -15.24 3.76
N GLY A 185 -14.32 -14.12 4.41
CA GLY A 185 -13.48 -13.33 5.31
C GLY A 185 -12.95 -12.05 4.66
N GLY A 186 -12.03 -11.37 5.36
CA GLY A 186 -11.63 -10.01 5.04
C GLY A 186 -11.17 -9.77 3.60
N VAL A 187 -10.35 -10.67 3.06
CA VAL A 187 -9.86 -10.62 1.67
C VAL A 187 -11.00 -10.59 0.64
N TRP A 188 -12.13 -11.22 0.96
CA TRP A 188 -13.24 -11.46 0.06
C TRP A 188 -14.44 -10.56 0.33
N ALA A 189 -14.30 -9.56 1.19
CA ALA A 189 -15.31 -8.54 1.52
C ALA A 189 -16.64 -9.04 2.13
N TYR A 190 -16.77 -10.33 2.43
CA TYR A 190 -17.94 -10.89 3.13
C TYR A 190 -17.51 -11.91 4.17
N ASP A 191 -18.15 -11.88 5.34
CA ASP A 191 -17.87 -12.86 6.37
C ASP A 191 -18.59 -14.20 6.14
N ILE A 192 -18.20 -15.21 6.93
CA ILE A 192 -18.67 -16.59 6.74
C ILE A 192 -20.19 -16.75 6.85
N PHE A 193 -20.82 -15.97 7.72
CA PHE A 193 -22.25 -16.07 7.99
C PHE A 193 -23.06 -15.44 6.86
N ALA A 194 -22.57 -14.31 6.31
CA ALA A 194 -23.14 -13.73 5.10
C ALA A 194 -23.07 -14.68 3.91
N VAL A 195 -21.94 -15.36 3.71
CA VAL A 195 -21.77 -16.35 2.63
C VAL A 195 -22.72 -17.53 2.83
N ARG A 196 -22.78 -18.08 4.05
CA ARG A 196 -23.64 -19.23 4.33
C ARG A 196 -25.12 -18.91 4.14
N GLU A 197 -25.58 -17.76 4.63
CA GLU A 197 -26.99 -17.36 4.45
C GLU A 197 -27.35 -17.24 2.96
N ALA A 198 -26.43 -16.71 2.14
CA ALA A 198 -26.62 -16.63 0.69
C ALA A 198 -26.70 -18.01 0.03
N ILE A 199 -25.89 -18.97 0.46
CA ILE A 199 -25.95 -20.36 0.01
C ILE A 199 -27.33 -20.95 0.35
N ASP A 200 -27.76 -20.85 1.61
CA ASP A 200 -29.06 -21.37 2.06
C ASP A 200 -30.22 -20.74 1.27
N HIS A 201 -30.15 -19.42 1.02
CA HIS A 201 -31.17 -18.67 0.30
C HIS A 201 -31.26 -19.06 -1.18
N TYR A 202 -30.14 -19.02 -1.91
CA TYR A 202 -30.15 -19.14 -3.37
C TYR A 202 -29.97 -20.55 -3.89
N LEU A 203 -29.28 -21.41 -3.15
CA LEU A 203 -29.06 -22.81 -3.56
C LEU A 203 -30.17 -23.74 -3.04
N LYS A 204 -31.12 -23.20 -2.24
CA LYS A 204 -32.35 -23.88 -1.75
C LYS A 204 -32.09 -25.28 -1.23
N SER A 205 -31.00 -25.40 -0.49
CA SER A 205 -30.41 -26.69 -0.19
C SER A 205 -30.91 -27.16 1.18
N VAL A 206 -31.84 -28.10 1.17
CA VAL A 206 -32.46 -28.63 2.39
C VAL A 206 -31.42 -29.46 3.15
N GLY A 207 -31.24 -29.17 4.45
CA GLY A 207 -30.33 -29.92 5.31
C GLY A 207 -28.84 -29.63 5.09
N ILE A 208 -28.49 -28.44 4.58
CA ILE A 208 -27.09 -28.05 4.37
C ILE A 208 -26.24 -28.22 5.63
N LYS A 209 -25.12 -28.91 5.47
CA LYS A 209 -24.06 -28.99 6.46
C LYS A 209 -22.83 -28.30 5.90
N CYS A 210 -22.48 -27.15 6.49
CA CYS A 210 -21.29 -26.41 6.09
C CYS A 210 -20.17 -26.64 7.11
N VAL A 211 -18.95 -26.78 6.60
CA VAL A 211 -17.72 -26.82 7.40
C VAL A 211 -16.73 -25.78 6.89
N ALA A 212 -16.00 -25.14 7.82
CA ALA A 212 -15.06 -24.10 7.48
C ALA A 212 -13.61 -24.58 7.57
N ARG A 213 -12.77 -24.12 6.66
CA ARG A 213 -11.31 -24.24 6.70
C ARG A 213 -10.72 -22.83 6.76
N CYS A 214 -9.93 -22.55 7.79
CA CYS A 214 -9.28 -21.25 7.94
C CYS A 214 -7.98 -21.21 7.13
N ASP A 215 -7.73 -20.07 6.49
CA ASP A 215 -6.46 -19.81 5.81
C ASP A 215 -5.35 -19.68 6.85
N LYS A 216 -4.16 -20.20 6.53
CA LYS A 216 -2.94 -19.90 7.28
C LYS A 216 -2.51 -18.47 7.00
N GLU A 217 -1.76 -17.87 7.92
CA GLU A 217 -1.30 -16.48 7.81
C GLU A 217 -0.64 -16.16 6.45
N GLU A 218 0.27 -17.03 5.98
CA GLU A 218 0.90 -16.88 4.65
C GLU A 218 -0.13 -16.85 3.51
N GLU A 219 -1.14 -17.73 3.56
CA GLU A 219 -2.20 -17.78 2.55
C GLU A 219 -3.09 -16.53 2.62
N VAL A 220 -3.39 -16.03 3.83
CA VAL A 220 -4.13 -14.78 4.04
C VAL A 220 -3.39 -13.62 3.38
N VAL A 221 -2.09 -13.46 3.66
CA VAL A 221 -1.27 -12.36 3.11
C VAL A 221 -1.19 -12.47 1.58
N ARG A 222 -0.90 -13.65 1.05
CA ARG A 222 -0.78 -13.85 -0.40
C ARG A 222 -2.08 -13.54 -1.14
N ARG A 223 -3.22 -13.97 -0.60
CA ARG A 223 -4.54 -13.71 -1.18
C ARG A 223 -4.95 -12.25 -1.04
N LEU A 224 -4.70 -11.65 0.13
CA LEU A 224 -4.94 -10.23 0.36
C LEU A 224 -4.17 -9.38 -0.66
N TRP A 225 -2.87 -9.66 -0.80
CA TRP A 225 -2.00 -8.97 -1.74
C TRP A 225 -2.47 -9.17 -3.19
N GLY A 226 -2.80 -10.41 -3.55
CA GLY A 226 -3.28 -10.75 -4.89
C GLY A 226 -4.61 -10.06 -5.23
N GLU A 227 -5.57 -10.05 -4.31
CA GLU A 227 -6.86 -9.39 -4.53
C GLU A 227 -6.72 -7.86 -4.52
N THR A 228 -5.90 -7.30 -3.63
CA THR A 228 -5.58 -5.87 -3.63
C THR A 228 -4.94 -5.47 -4.97
N SER A 229 -4.02 -6.28 -5.50
CA SER A 229 -3.37 -6.05 -6.80
C SER A 229 -4.32 -6.12 -7.98
N ARG A 230 -5.39 -6.93 -7.90
CA ARG A 230 -6.43 -6.98 -8.92
C ARG A 230 -7.38 -5.79 -8.86
N ARG A 231 -7.63 -5.26 -7.66
CA ARG A 231 -8.65 -4.22 -7.42
C ARG A 231 -8.09 -2.80 -7.48
N LEU A 232 -6.80 -2.64 -7.19
CA LEU A 232 -6.15 -1.34 -7.04
C LEU A 232 -4.91 -1.22 -7.93
N PRO A 233 -4.71 -0.07 -8.61
CA PRO A 233 -3.52 0.17 -9.42
C PRO A 233 -2.26 0.33 -8.57
N PHE A 234 -1.09 0.20 -9.22
CA PHE A 234 0.25 0.40 -8.65
C PHE A 234 0.67 -0.56 -7.52
N ILE A 235 -0.15 -1.57 -7.22
CA ILE A 235 0.20 -2.62 -6.26
C ILE A 235 1.14 -3.62 -6.95
N PRO A 236 2.37 -3.80 -6.44
CA PRO A 236 3.30 -4.77 -7.02
C PRO A 236 2.82 -6.20 -6.79
N ARG A 237 3.37 -7.14 -7.56
CA ARG A 237 3.17 -8.57 -7.28
C ARG A 237 3.68 -8.91 -5.87
N CYS A 238 2.96 -9.81 -5.20
CA CYS A 238 3.39 -10.38 -3.92
C CYS A 238 4.76 -11.05 -4.12
N PRO A 239 5.77 -10.77 -3.26
CA PRO A 239 7.06 -11.44 -3.35
C PRO A 239 6.91 -12.96 -3.22
N ASP A 240 7.78 -13.70 -3.90
CA ASP A 240 7.84 -15.15 -3.78
C ASP A 240 8.56 -15.57 -2.48
N ARG A 241 8.45 -16.86 -2.16
CA ARG A 241 9.16 -17.43 -1.01
C ARG A 241 10.67 -17.26 -1.20
N GLY A 242 11.35 -16.80 -0.15
CA GLY A 242 12.79 -16.58 -0.20
C GLY A 242 13.19 -15.24 -0.83
N PHE A 243 12.28 -14.25 -0.92
CA PHE A 243 12.65 -12.93 -1.41
C PHE A 243 13.71 -12.20 -0.56
N MET A 244 14.01 -12.71 0.65
CA MET A 244 15.16 -12.32 1.45
C MET A 244 16.06 -13.55 1.68
N ASP A 245 17.28 -13.53 1.15
CA ASP A 245 18.25 -14.63 1.21
C ASP A 245 19.02 -14.71 2.55
N SER A 246 18.71 -13.85 3.52
CA SER A 246 19.52 -13.68 4.74
C SER A 246 19.23 -14.68 5.87
N THR A 247 18.37 -15.67 5.65
CA THR A 247 18.02 -16.68 6.68
C THR A 247 18.06 -18.10 6.14
N GLN A 248 18.48 -19.06 6.98
CA GLN A 248 18.52 -20.50 6.65
C GLN A 248 17.13 -21.05 6.25
N THR A 249 16.05 -20.41 6.69
CA THR A 249 14.69 -20.67 6.24
C THR A 249 14.24 -19.59 5.24
N PRO A 250 13.66 -19.95 4.08
CA PRO A 250 13.14 -18.97 3.14
C PRO A 250 12.08 -18.09 3.81
N LYS A 251 12.29 -16.77 3.85
CA LYS A 251 11.30 -15.84 4.37
C LYS A 251 10.07 -15.83 3.45
N VAL A 252 8.89 -15.84 4.07
CA VAL A 252 7.61 -15.66 3.37
C VAL A 252 7.04 -14.29 3.71
N PRO A 253 6.31 -13.64 2.78
CA PRO A 253 5.65 -12.37 3.08
C PRO A 253 4.73 -12.48 4.29
N GLU A 254 4.77 -11.47 5.16
CA GLU A 254 3.92 -11.36 6.35
C GLU A 254 3.02 -10.13 6.25
N MET A 255 2.04 -10.00 7.16
CA MET A 255 1.04 -8.91 7.09
C MET A 255 1.70 -7.53 7.15
N ARG A 256 2.80 -7.39 7.91
CA ARG A 256 3.56 -6.14 8.00
C ARG A 256 4.14 -5.71 6.66
N ASP A 257 4.65 -6.64 5.84
CA ASP A 257 5.15 -6.29 4.50
C ASP A 257 4.03 -5.74 3.60
N PHE A 258 2.81 -6.29 3.74
CA PHE A 258 1.64 -5.82 3.01
C PHE A 258 1.26 -4.41 3.46
N ASP A 259 1.24 -4.16 4.77
CA ASP A 259 0.91 -2.85 5.34
C ASP A 259 1.91 -1.77 4.91
N ASP A 260 3.22 -2.07 4.92
CA ASP A 260 4.28 -1.16 4.46
C ASP A 260 4.16 -0.87 2.97
N MET A 261 3.93 -1.91 2.15
CA MET A 261 3.69 -1.77 0.72
C MET A 261 2.47 -0.88 0.43
N LEU A 262 1.38 -1.11 1.16
CA LEU A 262 0.14 -0.39 0.98
C LEU A 262 0.29 1.05 1.43
N LEU A 263 0.91 1.33 2.58
CA LEU A 263 1.09 2.68 3.13
C LEU A 263 1.90 3.61 2.21
N ALA A 264 2.88 3.05 1.51
CA ALA A 264 3.70 3.80 0.57
C ALA A 264 2.89 4.33 -0.64
N ARG A 265 1.76 3.70 -0.97
CA ARG A 265 0.92 3.97 -2.16
C ARG A 265 -0.47 4.52 -1.87
N TYR A 266 -1.07 4.02 -0.79
CA TYR A 266 -2.42 4.32 -0.34
C TYR A 266 -2.33 4.85 1.09
N ALA A 267 -2.27 6.18 1.21
CA ALA A 267 -2.12 6.85 2.48
C ALA A 267 -3.41 6.78 3.30
N VAL A 268 -3.26 6.68 4.62
CA VAL A 268 -4.38 6.73 5.56
C VAL A 268 -4.93 8.15 5.61
N ILE A 269 -6.22 8.29 5.32
CA ILE A 269 -6.94 9.55 5.47
C ILE A 269 -7.41 9.67 6.92
N LYS A 270 -6.65 10.41 7.73
CA LYS A 270 -6.89 10.53 9.19
C LYS A 270 -8.29 11.03 9.53
N SER A 271 -8.84 11.98 8.77
CA SER A 271 -10.20 12.49 8.98
C SER A 271 -11.29 11.45 8.70
N CYS A 272 -10.99 10.39 7.94
CA CYS A 272 -11.89 9.32 7.56
C CYS A 272 -11.56 7.98 8.25
N SER A 273 -10.64 7.99 9.21
CA SER A 273 -10.15 6.80 9.93
C SER A 273 -10.28 7.03 11.44
N GLY A 274 -10.48 5.97 12.20
CA GLY A 274 -10.69 6.14 13.64
C GLY A 274 -11.12 4.88 14.37
N ASN A 275 -11.64 5.08 15.57
CA ASN A 275 -12.17 4.04 16.42
C ASN A 275 -13.62 4.37 16.82
N CYS A 276 -14.43 3.35 17.06
CA CYS A 276 -15.83 3.49 17.46
C CYS A 276 -16.31 2.31 18.32
N ILE A 277 -17.37 2.57 19.09
CA ILE A 277 -18.11 1.57 19.87
C ILE A 277 -19.54 1.62 19.34
N GLY A 278 -20.00 0.60 18.61
CA GLY A 278 -21.33 0.62 17.98
C GLY A 278 -21.43 1.51 16.73
N CYS A 279 -20.40 1.45 15.89
CA CYS A 279 -20.06 2.29 14.72
C CYS A 279 -21.12 2.67 13.67
N LEU A 280 -22.35 2.13 13.75
CA LEU A 280 -23.40 2.46 12.78
C LEU A 280 -24.08 3.81 13.05
N ARG A 281 -23.81 4.45 14.20
CA ARG A 281 -24.42 5.73 14.61
C ARG A 281 -23.41 6.85 14.88
N ASP A 282 -22.11 6.55 14.95
CA ASP A 282 -21.08 7.51 15.33
C ASP A 282 -20.01 7.66 14.24
N GLY A 283 -19.90 8.85 13.63
CA GLY A 283 -18.62 9.38 13.12
C GLY A 283 -18.57 9.91 11.68
N PRO A 284 -17.46 10.59 11.32
CA PRO A 284 -17.16 11.15 9.98
C PRO A 284 -16.94 10.09 8.87
N ALA A 285 -17.08 8.80 9.19
CA ALA A 285 -16.91 7.68 8.27
C ALA A 285 -18.02 7.55 7.19
N GLU A 286 -19.11 8.33 7.30
CA GLU A 286 -20.25 8.25 6.36
C GLU A 286 -20.00 8.92 5.00
N SER A 287 -19.13 9.94 4.91
CA SER A 287 -18.95 10.75 3.69
C SER A 287 -17.69 10.41 2.89
N CYS A 288 -16.80 9.59 3.44
CA CYS A 288 -15.52 9.32 2.80
C CYS A 288 -15.59 8.08 1.89
N SER A 289 -15.42 8.31 0.59
CA SER A 289 -15.07 7.23 -0.35
C SER A 289 -13.62 6.82 -0.13
N CYS A 290 -13.36 5.53 0.02
CA CYS A 290 -12.03 4.96 0.21
C CYS A 290 -11.70 4.04 -0.96
N ASP A 291 -10.46 4.09 -1.44
CA ASP A 291 -9.98 3.12 -2.43
C ASP A 291 -9.76 1.77 -1.74
N PHE A 292 -9.26 1.82 -0.49
CA PHE A 292 -9.15 0.67 0.40
C PHE A 292 -9.72 1.03 1.76
N ALA A 293 -10.75 0.31 2.19
CA ALA A 293 -11.38 0.45 3.50
C ALA A 293 -11.16 -0.82 4.32
N GLU A 294 -10.65 -0.68 5.53
CA GLU A 294 -10.49 -1.78 6.48
C GLU A 294 -11.31 -1.51 7.74
N VAL A 295 -12.02 -2.53 8.23
CA VAL A 295 -12.73 -2.50 9.51
C VAL A 295 -12.34 -3.72 10.32
N LYS A 296 -11.82 -3.49 11.52
CA LYS A 296 -11.44 -4.53 12.47
C LYS A 296 -12.18 -4.31 13.79
N CYS A 297 -12.98 -5.29 14.20
CA CYS A 297 -13.83 -5.20 15.39
C CYS A 297 -13.61 -6.38 16.32
N ARG A 298 -13.76 -6.14 17.62
CA ARG A 298 -13.84 -7.21 18.61
C ARG A 298 -15.30 -7.55 18.85
N VAL A 299 -15.65 -8.82 18.72
CA VAL A 299 -17.05 -9.26 18.74
C VAL A 299 -17.25 -10.45 19.66
N ARG A 300 -18.41 -10.48 20.32
CA ARG A 300 -18.85 -11.60 21.14
C ARG A 300 -20.25 -12.01 20.71
N ALA A 301 -20.38 -13.23 20.21
CA ALA A 301 -21.69 -13.79 19.91
C ALA A 301 -22.48 -14.01 21.21
N GLU A 302 -23.80 -13.94 21.11
CA GLU A 302 -24.69 -14.26 22.22
C GLU A 302 -24.43 -15.69 22.73
N GLY A 303 -24.29 -15.84 24.06
CA GLY A 303 -23.98 -17.14 24.69
C GLY A 303 -22.51 -17.54 24.70
N GLU A 304 -21.62 -16.83 23.99
CA GLU A 304 -20.18 -17.10 24.01
C GLU A 304 -19.45 -16.31 25.11
N LEU A 305 -18.45 -16.93 25.74
CA LEU A 305 -17.65 -16.31 26.80
C LEU A 305 -16.46 -15.50 26.25
N HIS A 306 -15.98 -15.84 25.05
CA HIS A 306 -14.75 -15.27 24.50
C HIS A 306 -15.02 -14.30 23.36
N GLU A 307 -14.30 -13.18 23.40
CA GLU A 307 -14.31 -12.16 22.36
C GLU A 307 -13.32 -12.52 21.25
N GLN A 308 -13.74 -12.37 20.00
CA GLN A 308 -12.93 -12.67 18.81
C GLN A 308 -12.71 -11.42 17.97
N TRP A 309 -11.55 -11.31 17.34
CA TRP A 309 -11.33 -10.27 16.33
C TRP A 309 -11.87 -10.73 14.98
N ILE A 310 -12.59 -9.84 14.32
CA ILE A 310 -12.99 -10.01 12.93
C ILE A 310 -12.51 -8.81 12.12
N LYS A 311 -12.03 -9.08 10.90
CA LYS A 311 -11.53 -8.07 9.97
C LYS A 311 -12.25 -8.21 8.63
N LEU A 312 -12.76 -7.10 8.12
CA LEU A 312 -13.34 -7.00 6.79
C LEU A 312 -12.68 -5.88 5.99
N ILE A 313 -12.50 -6.10 4.69
CA ILE A 313 -11.88 -5.15 3.77
C ILE A 313 -12.84 -4.90 2.62
N GLY A 314 -12.88 -3.66 2.14
CA GLY A 314 -13.60 -3.27 0.93
C GLY A 314 -12.73 -2.41 0.03
N TYR A 315 -12.99 -2.47 -1.27
CA TYR A 315 -12.31 -1.68 -2.29
C TYR A 315 -13.28 -0.72 -2.94
N ASN A 316 -12.85 0.51 -3.23
CA ASN A 316 -13.64 1.56 -3.86
C ASN A 316 -15.03 1.71 -3.21
N THR A 317 -15.04 1.85 -1.89
CA THR A 317 -16.25 1.79 -1.07
C THR A 317 -16.13 2.70 0.16
N THR A 318 -17.17 2.76 0.98
CA THR A 318 -17.14 3.48 2.25
C THR A 318 -16.88 2.52 3.42
N VAL A 319 -16.30 3.04 4.50
CA VAL A 319 -16.15 2.28 5.76
C VAL A 319 -17.50 1.77 6.26
N ARG A 320 -18.56 2.58 6.09
CA ARG A 320 -19.93 2.22 6.46
C ARG A 320 -20.43 1.00 5.70
N ASP A 321 -20.19 0.92 4.40
CA ASP A 321 -20.63 -0.20 3.58
C ASP A 321 -19.87 -1.48 3.95
N VAL A 322 -18.58 -1.38 4.29
CA VAL A 322 -17.82 -2.51 4.87
C VAL A 322 -18.48 -2.97 6.18
N MET A 323 -18.77 -2.06 7.11
CA MET A 323 -19.45 -2.40 8.36
C MET A 323 -20.81 -3.06 8.11
N ARG A 324 -21.62 -2.54 7.18
CA ARG A 324 -22.93 -3.10 6.82
C ARG A 324 -22.88 -4.52 6.27
N ARG A 325 -21.74 -4.95 5.70
CA ARG A 325 -21.55 -6.33 5.22
C ARG A 325 -21.14 -7.29 6.33
N MET A 326 -20.63 -6.80 7.46
CA MET A 326 -20.26 -7.64 8.59
C MET A 326 -21.51 -8.07 9.37
N SER A 327 -21.65 -9.37 9.64
CA SER A 327 -22.78 -9.97 10.34
C SER A 327 -23.14 -9.32 11.70
N PRO A 328 -22.18 -8.85 12.52
CA PRO A 328 -22.49 -8.19 13.80
C PRO A 328 -23.27 -6.88 13.64
N PHE A 329 -23.19 -6.24 12.48
CA PHE A 329 -23.92 -5.02 12.16
C PHE A 329 -25.13 -5.30 11.24
N ASN A 330 -25.05 -6.37 10.46
CA ASN A 330 -26.03 -6.74 9.46
C ASN A 330 -27.15 -7.65 9.97
N THR A 331 -27.10 -8.17 11.19
CA THR A 331 -28.17 -9.02 11.74
C THR A 331 -29.41 -8.22 12.15
N LYS A 332 -30.62 -8.75 11.86
CA LYS A 332 -31.92 -8.13 12.22
C LYS A 332 -32.13 -8.07 13.74
N HIS A 333 -31.68 -9.10 14.46
CA HIS A 333 -31.67 -9.15 15.91
C HIS A 333 -30.25 -8.88 16.43
N LYS A 334 -30.13 -8.35 17.67
CA LYS A 334 -28.82 -8.13 18.30
C LYS A 334 -28.19 -9.46 18.71
N SER A 335 -27.58 -10.18 17.77
CA SER A 335 -26.92 -11.47 18.02
C SER A 335 -25.45 -11.35 18.42
N TYR A 336 -24.89 -10.15 18.38
CA TYR A 336 -23.50 -9.88 18.72
C TYR A 336 -23.38 -8.61 19.57
N ALA A 337 -22.49 -8.68 20.56
CA ALA A 337 -21.92 -7.49 21.18
C ALA A 337 -20.65 -7.09 20.44
N THR A 338 -20.50 -5.81 20.09
CA THR A 338 -19.37 -5.27 19.34
C THR A 338 -18.62 -4.24 20.17
N TYR A 339 -17.30 -4.33 20.16
CA TYR A 339 -16.40 -3.51 20.96
C TYR A 339 -15.18 -3.10 20.14
N ASN A 340 -14.59 -1.96 20.51
CA ASN A 340 -13.26 -1.53 20.05
C ASN A 340 -13.04 -1.71 18.54
N CYS A 341 -13.99 -1.22 17.75
CA CYS A 341 -13.85 -1.26 16.30
C CYS A 341 -12.87 -0.17 15.86
N ARG A 342 -11.86 -0.56 15.09
CA ARG A 342 -10.95 0.31 14.37
C ARG A 342 -11.28 0.27 12.89
N TYR A 343 -11.29 1.43 12.25
CA TYR A 343 -11.47 1.51 10.81
C TYR A 343 -10.42 2.43 10.17
N GLU A 344 -9.96 2.04 9.00
CA GLU A 344 -9.00 2.79 8.21
C GLU A 344 -9.54 3.01 6.81
N CYS A 345 -9.56 4.28 6.40
CA CYS A 345 -9.85 4.68 5.03
C CYS A 345 -8.55 5.11 4.37
N ARG A 346 -8.20 4.46 3.28
CA ARG A 346 -6.99 4.76 2.52
C ARG A 346 -7.35 5.20 1.11
N LYS A 347 -6.60 6.17 0.60
CA LYS A 347 -6.70 6.65 -0.79
C LYS A 347 -5.35 6.60 -1.47
N MET A 348 -5.38 6.33 -2.77
CA MET A 348 -4.24 6.43 -3.64
C MET A 348 -3.67 7.84 -3.51
N ARG A 349 -2.35 7.93 -3.35
CA ARG A 349 -1.70 9.23 -3.31
C ARG A 349 -1.84 9.94 -4.66
N PRO A 350 -2.17 11.25 -4.70
CA PRO A 350 -2.42 11.96 -5.95
C PRO A 350 -1.27 11.85 -6.96
N GLU A 351 -0.03 11.86 -6.48
CA GLU A 351 1.15 11.80 -7.33
C GLU A 351 1.28 10.48 -8.11
N LEU A 352 0.78 9.37 -7.55
CA LEU A 352 0.76 8.07 -8.23
C LEU A 352 -0.27 8.03 -9.35
N ALA A 353 -1.37 8.76 -9.21
CA ALA A 353 -2.38 8.90 -10.25
C ALA A 353 -1.84 9.65 -11.47
N SER A 354 -0.95 10.63 -11.23
CA SER A 354 -0.38 11.49 -12.27
C SER A 354 0.84 10.88 -12.97
N VAL A 355 1.64 10.07 -12.26
CA VAL A 355 2.92 9.55 -12.76
C VAL A 355 2.94 8.03 -12.71
N SER A 356 2.67 7.39 -13.84
CA SER A 356 2.47 5.93 -13.92
C SER A 356 3.69 5.09 -13.54
N ASN A 357 4.90 5.63 -13.72
CA ASN A 357 6.17 4.94 -13.45
C ASN A 357 6.87 5.44 -12.18
N LEU A 358 6.14 6.08 -11.27
CA LEU A 358 6.69 6.65 -10.06
C LEU A 358 7.40 5.58 -9.20
N ARG A 359 8.71 5.74 -9.01
CA ARG A 359 9.48 4.96 -8.04
C ARG A 359 9.01 5.36 -6.63
N THR A 360 8.50 4.39 -5.90
CA THR A 360 8.09 4.55 -4.50
C THR A 360 9.04 3.77 -3.60
N VAL A 361 9.60 4.45 -2.60
CA VAL A 361 10.44 3.83 -1.58
C VAL A 361 9.55 3.35 -0.44
N GLU A 362 9.67 2.06 -0.08
CA GLU A 362 8.89 1.47 1.01
C GLU A 362 9.68 1.53 2.32
N THR A 363 9.11 2.19 3.33
CA THR A 363 9.72 2.37 4.64
C THR A 363 8.72 2.19 5.76
N GLU A 364 9.22 1.90 6.95
CA GLU A 364 8.45 1.84 8.18
C GLU A 364 9.06 2.74 9.27
N PRO A 365 8.26 3.22 10.24
CA PRO A 365 8.80 3.96 11.39
C PRO A 365 9.65 3.05 12.30
N THR A 366 10.72 3.61 12.86
CA THR A 366 11.60 2.91 13.81
C THR A 366 11.14 3.07 15.27
N SER A 367 11.65 2.25 16.19
CA SER A 367 11.35 2.38 17.62
C SER A 367 12.04 3.61 18.21
N PRO A 368 11.56 4.26 19.29
CA PRO A 368 12.17 5.46 19.86
C PRO A 368 13.69 5.39 20.10
N GLU A 369 14.21 4.20 20.41
CA GLU A 369 15.58 3.85 20.77
C GLU A 369 16.52 3.75 19.56
N ASP A 370 15.96 3.64 18.35
CA ASP A 370 16.72 3.65 17.11
C ASP A 370 17.12 5.09 16.74
N ALA A 371 18.33 5.27 16.21
CA ALA A 371 18.82 6.59 15.82
C ALA A 371 18.16 7.13 14.53
N LEU A 372 17.73 6.25 13.63
CA LEU A 372 16.99 6.62 12.42
C LEU A 372 15.50 6.84 12.75
N LYS A 373 14.79 7.63 11.95
CA LYS A 373 13.33 7.85 12.00
C LYS A 373 12.57 6.80 11.21
N LEU A 374 13.13 6.40 10.07
CA LEU A 374 12.56 5.48 9.10
C LEU A 374 13.57 4.37 8.79
N ARG A 375 13.03 3.17 8.63
CA ARG A 375 13.73 1.95 8.23
C ARG A 375 13.21 1.50 6.88
N LEU A 376 14.07 0.94 6.04
CA LEU A 376 13.65 0.32 4.79
C LEU A 376 12.74 -0.87 5.09
N SER A 377 11.62 -1.00 4.37
CA SER A 377 10.81 -2.21 4.50
C SER A 377 11.61 -3.44 4.10
N ARG A 378 11.19 -4.62 4.55
CA ARG A 378 11.83 -5.88 4.16
C ARG A 378 11.86 -6.08 2.65
N ARG A 379 10.80 -5.64 1.95
CA ARG A 379 10.73 -5.67 0.48
C ARG A 379 11.68 -4.65 -0.15
N GLU A 380 11.82 -3.46 0.39
CA GLU A 380 12.79 -2.48 -0.12
C GLU A 380 14.23 -2.98 0.08
N LEU A 381 14.54 -3.55 1.25
CA LEU A 381 15.85 -4.16 1.53
C LEU A 381 16.17 -5.31 0.56
N SER A 382 15.17 -6.14 0.21
CA SER A 382 15.39 -7.24 -0.73
C SER A 382 15.83 -6.80 -2.12
N LYS A 383 15.37 -5.62 -2.59
CA LYS A 383 15.80 -5.06 -3.88
C LYS A 383 17.29 -4.71 -3.91
N LEU A 384 17.87 -4.46 -2.73
CA LEU A 384 19.28 -4.15 -2.57
C LEU A 384 20.13 -5.41 -2.39
N GLN A 385 19.50 -6.55 -2.12
CA GLN A 385 20.20 -7.78 -1.80
C GLN A 385 20.91 -8.34 -3.02
N LEU A 386 22.15 -8.74 -2.83
CA LEU A 386 22.94 -9.49 -3.80
C LEU A 386 22.95 -10.97 -3.41
N PRO A 387 22.91 -11.89 -4.39
CA PRO A 387 23.13 -13.30 -4.11
C PRO A 387 24.45 -13.48 -3.36
N LEU A 388 24.44 -14.22 -2.25
CA LEU A 388 25.63 -14.41 -1.41
C LEU A 388 26.84 -14.95 -2.20
N LYS A 389 26.59 -15.76 -3.23
CA LYS A 389 27.62 -16.26 -4.16
C LYS A 389 28.36 -15.13 -4.87
N GLN A 390 27.66 -14.07 -5.29
CA GLN A 390 28.30 -12.92 -5.93
C GLN A 390 29.21 -12.20 -4.93
N CYS A 391 28.79 -12.08 -3.67
CA CYS A 391 29.58 -11.40 -2.64
C CYS A 391 30.85 -12.14 -2.26
N LYS A 392 30.81 -13.48 -2.28
CA LYS A 392 32.00 -14.33 -2.10
C LYS A 392 33.02 -14.21 -3.25
N ASN A 393 32.60 -13.73 -4.41
CA ASN A 393 33.45 -13.58 -5.59
C ASN A 393 34.13 -12.20 -5.66
N TYR A 394 33.86 -11.28 -4.72
CA TYR A 394 34.53 -9.99 -4.72
C TYR A 394 36.04 -10.16 -4.44
N PRO A 395 36.91 -9.30 -5.01
CA PRO A 395 38.35 -9.41 -4.83
C PRO A 395 38.76 -9.37 -3.35
N LYS A 396 39.89 -9.99 -3.00
CA LYS A 396 40.48 -9.84 -1.67
C LYS A 396 40.92 -8.38 -1.44
N GLY A 397 40.78 -7.89 -0.20
CA GLY A 397 41.16 -6.51 0.18
C GLY A 397 40.09 -5.44 -0.09
N GLY A 398 40.28 -4.24 0.50
CA GLY A 398 39.39 -3.07 0.32
C GLY A 398 38.10 -3.08 1.16
N TRP A 399 37.96 -4.05 2.05
CA TRP A 399 36.85 -4.11 3.02
C TRP A 399 37.20 -3.33 4.27
N GLN A 400 36.29 -2.49 4.73
CA GLN A 400 36.44 -1.70 5.95
C GLN A 400 35.24 -1.91 6.87
N LYS A 401 35.48 -1.84 8.18
CA LYS A 401 34.41 -1.96 9.17
C LYS A 401 33.48 -0.75 9.08
N LEU A 402 32.18 -0.99 9.08
CA LEU A 402 31.19 0.08 9.20
C LEU A 402 31.15 0.53 10.67
N GLN A 403 31.69 1.73 10.95
CA GLN A 403 31.85 2.27 12.30
C GLN A 403 30.54 2.89 12.84
N GLY A 404 29.40 2.22 12.69
CA GLY A 404 28.10 2.75 13.12
C GLY A 404 27.75 4.12 12.51
N LEU A 405 26.59 4.69 12.88
CA LEU A 405 26.17 6.01 12.40
C LEU A 405 27.24 7.07 12.72
N GLY A 406 27.64 7.85 11.70
CA GLY A 406 28.70 8.84 11.81
C GLY A 406 29.38 9.11 10.47
N ARG A 407 30.66 8.75 10.35
CA ARG A 407 31.41 8.90 9.09
C ARG A 407 30.86 7.96 8.01
N HIS A 408 30.34 8.54 6.93
CA HIS A 408 29.81 7.79 5.81
C HIS A 408 30.92 6.96 5.16
N PRO A 409 30.70 5.65 4.95
CA PRO A 409 31.67 4.85 4.21
C PRO A 409 31.79 5.36 2.78
N CYS A 410 32.96 5.15 2.19
CA CYS A 410 33.23 5.49 0.79
C CYS A 410 33.07 6.99 0.48
N ASP A 411 33.22 7.85 1.49
CA ASP A 411 32.99 9.29 1.40
C ASP A 411 31.63 9.63 0.77
N GLY A 412 30.58 8.86 1.13
CA GLY A 412 29.22 9.00 0.61
C GLY A 412 28.94 8.28 -0.71
N GLY A 413 29.94 7.61 -1.29
CA GLY A 413 29.83 6.84 -2.53
C GLY A 413 29.08 5.51 -2.41
N SER A 414 29.02 4.75 -3.51
CA SER A 414 28.43 3.41 -3.55
C SER A 414 29.40 2.29 -3.19
N GLY A 415 28.81 1.16 -2.85
CA GLY A 415 29.55 -0.06 -2.59
C GLY A 415 28.66 -1.24 -2.24
N VAL A 416 29.31 -2.25 -1.70
CA VAL A 416 28.66 -3.47 -1.21
C VAL A 416 28.91 -3.61 0.28
N MET A 417 27.84 -3.87 1.04
CA MET A 417 27.87 -4.16 2.45
C MET A 417 27.62 -5.64 2.69
N THR A 418 28.36 -6.24 3.61
CA THR A 418 28.06 -7.57 4.14
C THR A 418 28.11 -7.57 5.66
N CYS A 419 27.21 -8.32 6.28
CA CYS A 419 27.15 -8.47 7.73
C CYS A 419 27.42 -9.91 8.14
N LYS A 420 28.14 -10.10 9.25
CA LYS A 420 28.45 -11.42 9.81
C LYS A 420 27.36 -11.91 10.76
N GLU A 421 27.31 -13.21 11.00
CA GLU A 421 26.56 -13.76 12.13
C GLU A 421 27.29 -13.47 13.46
N LYS A 422 26.55 -13.29 14.55
CA LYS A 422 27.02 -12.88 15.88
C LYS A 422 27.91 -13.92 16.59
N ASN A 423 28.11 -15.12 16.04
CA ASN A 423 28.89 -16.18 16.68
C ASN A 423 30.36 -15.78 16.97
N GLU A 424 30.81 -16.14 18.17
CA GLU A 424 31.69 -15.34 19.05
C GLU A 424 33.22 -15.53 18.92
N LEU A 425 33.76 -16.25 17.92
CA LEU A 425 35.18 -16.67 17.99
C LEU A 425 36.17 -15.93 17.08
N LEU A 426 35.74 -14.90 16.33
CA LEU A 426 36.66 -14.17 15.46
C LEU A 426 36.59 -12.68 15.77
N SER A 427 37.66 -12.19 16.40
CA SER A 427 37.94 -10.77 16.53
C SER A 427 38.01 -10.13 15.13
N TRP A 428 37.87 -8.80 15.04
CA TRP A 428 38.01 -8.10 13.76
C TRP A 428 39.39 -8.34 13.12
N ASP A 429 40.43 -8.51 13.96
CA ASP A 429 41.80 -8.77 13.53
C ASP A 429 41.93 -10.18 12.91
N ASP A 430 41.32 -11.20 13.53
CA ASP A 430 41.23 -12.56 12.94
C ASP A 430 40.45 -12.56 11.62
N TRP A 431 39.47 -11.66 11.51
CA TRP A 431 38.65 -11.53 10.31
C TRP A 431 39.43 -10.87 9.17
N GLN A 432 40.17 -9.79 9.42
CA GLN A 432 41.07 -9.19 8.41
C GLN A 432 42.10 -10.19 7.89
N LEU A 433 42.70 -11.00 8.78
CA LEU A 433 43.65 -12.05 8.41
C LEU A 433 43.00 -13.12 7.51
N LYS A 434 41.74 -13.50 7.77
CA LYS A 434 40.98 -14.44 6.94
C LYS A 434 40.56 -13.86 5.58
N PHE A 435 40.38 -12.54 5.46
CA PHE A 435 40.10 -11.89 4.17
C PHE A 435 41.28 -11.88 3.20
N ASN A 436 42.50 -12.09 3.72
CA ASN A 436 43.67 -12.39 2.89
C ASN A 436 43.74 -13.89 2.50
N SER A 437 42.96 -14.75 3.15
CA SER A 437 42.84 -16.21 2.92
C SER A 437 41.64 -16.55 1.98
N PRO A 438 41.53 -17.78 1.44
CA PRO A 438 40.40 -18.16 0.58
C PRO A 438 39.05 -18.06 1.30
N TRP A 439 38.05 -17.47 0.64
CA TRP A 439 36.68 -17.14 1.09
C TRP A 439 35.79 -18.30 1.59
N LYS A 440 36.34 -19.50 1.82
CA LYS A 440 35.55 -20.71 2.08
C LYS A 440 34.89 -20.73 3.46
N ASP A 441 35.42 -20.00 4.46
CA ASP A 441 35.05 -20.22 5.87
C ASP A 441 34.46 -19.01 6.60
N VAL A 442 34.08 -17.93 5.90
CA VAL A 442 33.41 -16.77 6.54
C VAL A 442 31.89 -16.91 6.44
N PRO A 443 31.16 -17.03 7.57
CA PRO A 443 29.71 -17.10 7.57
C PRO A 443 29.11 -15.71 7.33
N PHE A 444 28.95 -15.35 6.06
CA PHE A 444 28.18 -14.18 5.66
C PHE A 444 26.70 -14.43 5.91
N LEU A 445 26.06 -13.51 6.64
CA LEU A 445 24.63 -13.55 6.90
C LEU A 445 23.84 -12.88 5.77
N SER A 446 24.36 -11.75 5.26
CA SER A 446 23.68 -10.97 4.23
C SER A 446 24.65 -10.18 3.36
N CYS A 447 24.18 -9.75 2.20
CA CYS A 447 24.96 -8.92 1.28
C CYS A 447 24.06 -7.97 0.51
N HIS A 448 24.37 -6.67 0.52
CA HIS A 448 23.51 -5.63 -0.02
C HIS A 448 24.30 -4.52 -0.71
N ARG A 449 23.74 -3.94 -1.77
CA ARG A 449 24.23 -2.69 -2.37
C ARG A 449 23.83 -1.50 -1.49
N PHE A 450 24.71 -0.50 -1.45
CA PHE A 450 24.41 0.81 -0.88
C PHE A 450 25.02 1.91 -1.75
N GLY A 451 24.58 3.15 -1.56
CA GLY A 451 25.10 4.32 -2.26
C GLY A 451 24.02 5.24 -2.82
N PRO A 452 24.43 6.27 -3.59
CA PRO A 452 23.55 7.37 -3.95
C PRO A 452 22.28 6.98 -4.74
N LEU A 453 22.35 5.98 -5.62
CA LEU A 453 21.21 5.48 -6.42
C LEU A 453 20.34 4.44 -5.68
N THR A 454 20.90 3.83 -4.65
CA THR A 454 20.28 2.71 -3.92
C THR A 454 19.74 3.21 -2.59
N MET A 455 20.47 3.04 -1.49
CA MET A 455 20.14 3.53 -0.15
C MET A 455 21.43 3.83 0.62
N ASN A 456 21.38 4.74 1.58
CA ASN A 456 22.51 5.02 2.46
C ASN A 456 22.95 3.78 3.25
N ALA A 457 24.26 3.54 3.40
CA ALA A 457 24.80 2.36 4.09
C ALA A 457 24.19 2.12 5.48
N PHE A 458 23.95 3.18 6.25
CA PHE A 458 23.37 3.05 7.59
C PHE A 458 21.89 2.69 7.58
N ALA A 459 21.14 3.12 6.56
CA ALA A 459 19.74 2.71 6.39
C ALA A 459 19.66 1.22 6.01
N VAL A 460 20.61 0.75 5.19
CA VAL A 460 20.73 -0.68 4.85
C VAL A 460 21.14 -1.48 6.08
N GLU A 461 22.14 -1.03 6.85
CA GLU A 461 22.59 -1.69 8.08
C GLU A 461 21.44 -1.84 9.10
N ASP A 462 20.72 -0.75 9.37
CA ASP A 462 19.58 -0.74 10.28
C ASP A 462 18.51 -1.76 9.87
N ALA A 463 18.13 -1.79 8.58
CA ALA A 463 17.15 -2.74 8.07
C ALA A 463 17.66 -4.19 8.16
N VAL A 464 18.93 -4.46 7.87
CA VAL A 464 19.53 -5.80 8.03
C VAL A 464 19.46 -6.25 9.49
N ARG A 465 19.88 -5.38 10.42
CA ARG A 465 19.85 -5.66 11.87
C ARG A 465 18.43 -5.92 12.38
N HIS A 466 17.43 -5.28 11.80
CA HIS A 466 16.03 -5.48 12.18
C HIS A 466 15.46 -6.82 11.67
N TYR A 467 15.69 -7.16 10.41
CA TYR A 467 15.04 -8.32 9.79
C TYR A 467 15.84 -9.62 9.89
N SER A 468 17.12 -9.54 10.23
CA SER A 468 18.00 -10.70 10.41
C SER A 468 18.37 -10.87 11.88
N SER A 469 18.09 -12.06 12.42
CA SER A 469 18.55 -12.45 13.76
C SER A 469 20.07 -12.65 13.74
N ASN A 470 20.72 -12.41 14.89
CA ASN A 470 22.15 -12.67 15.08
C ASN A 470 23.07 -11.87 14.13
N VAL A 471 22.74 -10.64 13.78
CA VAL A 471 23.65 -9.77 13.00
C VAL A 471 24.78 -9.25 13.90
N GLY A 472 26.03 -9.57 13.54
CA GLY A 472 27.26 -9.07 14.17
C GLY A 472 27.75 -7.76 13.53
N ASP A 473 29.06 -7.65 13.31
CA ASP A 473 29.67 -6.52 12.61
C ASP A 473 29.29 -6.53 11.12
N CYS A 474 29.10 -5.34 10.56
CA CYS A 474 28.98 -5.15 9.12
C CYS A 474 30.25 -4.51 8.57
N VAL A 475 30.64 -4.92 7.37
CA VAL A 475 31.75 -4.34 6.63
C VAL A 475 31.28 -3.91 5.25
N VAL A 476 32.01 -2.97 4.68
CA VAL A 476 31.69 -2.38 3.39
C VAL A 476 32.92 -2.39 2.49
N ARG A 477 32.68 -2.54 1.19
CA ARG A 477 33.67 -2.35 0.14
C ARG A 477 33.17 -1.26 -0.78
N CYS A 478 34.03 -0.28 -1.06
CA CYS A 478 33.70 0.85 -1.92
C CYS A 478 33.90 0.51 -3.39
N ASP A 479 32.97 0.96 -4.22
CA ASP A 479 33.15 0.98 -5.66
C ASP A 479 34.16 2.07 -6.04
N SER A 480 34.76 1.95 -7.23
CA SER A 480 35.60 3.03 -7.75
C SER A 480 34.74 4.27 -8.07
N LYS A 481 35.32 5.48 -7.98
CA LYS A 481 34.63 6.72 -8.39
C LYS A 481 34.13 6.66 -9.83
N SER A 482 34.87 5.96 -10.71
CA SER A 482 34.50 5.77 -12.10
C SER A 482 33.26 4.88 -12.25
N ASP A 483 33.16 3.79 -11.48
CA ASP A 483 32.00 2.89 -11.51
C ASP A 483 30.76 3.55 -10.91
N GLN A 484 30.94 4.32 -9.84
CA GLN A 484 29.89 5.18 -9.27
C GLN A 484 29.33 6.14 -10.31
N ARG A 485 30.22 6.91 -10.95
CA ARG A 485 29.84 7.87 -11.99
C ARG A 485 29.13 7.18 -13.15
N ARG A 486 29.67 6.07 -13.65
CA ARG A 486 29.04 5.29 -14.72
C ARG A 486 27.64 4.84 -14.33
N SER A 487 27.47 4.27 -13.13
CA SER A 487 26.16 3.77 -12.66
C SER A 487 25.09 4.85 -12.62
N VAL A 488 25.45 6.07 -12.18
CA VAL A 488 24.52 7.21 -12.15
C VAL A 488 24.10 7.63 -13.55
N TRP A 489 25.06 7.66 -14.47
CA TRP A 489 24.79 7.98 -15.87
C TRP A 489 24.00 6.89 -16.59
N ASP A 490 24.26 5.61 -16.33
CA ASP A 490 23.53 4.49 -16.92
C ASP A 490 22.07 4.51 -16.48
N GLU A 491 21.80 4.76 -15.18
CA GLU A 491 20.42 4.88 -14.69
C GLU A 491 19.74 6.13 -15.25
N ALA A 492 20.45 7.27 -15.35
CA ALA A 492 19.92 8.47 -15.99
C ALA A 492 19.60 8.23 -17.46
N HIS A 493 20.47 7.57 -18.21
CA HIS A 493 20.24 7.23 -19.60
C HIS A 493 18.98 6.38 -19.76
N LYS A 494 18.85 5.31 -18.96
CA LYS A 494 17.69 4.42 -18.97
C LYS A 494 16.35 5.14 -18.72
N HIS A 495 16.32 6.15 -17.86
CA HIS A 495 15.10 6.87 -17.51
C HIS A 495 14.81 8.10 -18.39
N LEU A 496 15.85 8.78 -18.88
CA LEU A 496 15.73 10.04 -19.63
C LEU A 496 15.74 9.83 -21.14
N PHE A 497 16.38 8.76 -21.63
CA PHE A 497 16.46 8.47 -23.05
C PHE A 497 15.08 8.07 -23.61
N GLY A 498 14.64 8.75 -24.66
CA GLY A 498 13.34 8.50 -25.30
C GLY A 498 12.12 9.07 -24.54
N THR A 499 12.26 9.41 -23.26
CA THR A 499 11.21 10.10 -22.49
C THR A 499 11.35 11.62 -22.55
N LEU A 500 12.55 12.13 -22.87
CA LEU A 500 12.79 13.56 -23.00
C LEU A 500 13.22 13.97 -24.42
N PRO A 501 12.46 14.87 -25.07
CA PRO A 501 12.93 15.58 -26.26
C PRO A 501 14.19 16.41 -25.97
N GLY A 502 15.28 16.16 -26.69
CA GLY A 502 16.51 16.96 -26.61
C GLY A 502 17.59 16.44 -25.65
N TYR A 503 17.32 15.40 -24.85
CA TYR A 503 18.37 14.71 -24.12
C TYR A 503 19.22 13.88 -25.08
N VAL A 504 20.41 14.40 -25.41
CA VAL A 504 21.40 13.73 -26.25
C VAL A 504 22.65 13.49 -25.41
N PRO A 505 22.73 12.37 -24.68
CA PRO A 505 23.81 12.10 -23.72
C PRO A 505 25.20 12.09 -24.38
N GLU A 506 25.27 11.79 -25.68
CA GLU A 506 26.49 11.82 -26.47
C GLU A 506 27.08 13.23 -26.61
N ARG A 507 26.26 14.29 -26.54
CA ARG A 507 26.73 15.69 -26.61
C ARG A 507 27.56 16.09 -25.39
N VAL A 508 27.43 15.36 -24.29
CA VAL A 508 28.15 15.60 -23.02
C VAL A 508 29.11 14.48 -22.68
N GLY A 509 29.50 13.71 -23.70
CA GLY A 509 30.56 12.72 -23.60
C GLY A 509 30.14 11.39 -22.98
N TYR A 510 28.85 11.16 -22.69
CA TYR A 510 28.40 9.82 -22.33
C TYR A 510 28.38 8.92 -23.56
N ARG A 511 29.10 7.81 -23.48
CA ARG A 511 29.00 6.70 -24.42
C ARG A 511 28.93 5.42 -23.62
N GLU A 512 27.99 4.55 -23.96
CA GLU A 512 27.83 3.26 -23.30
C GLU A 512 29.17 2.51 -23.25
N GLY A 513 29.52 1.97 -22.07
CA GLY A 513 30.79 1.29 -21.84
C GLY A 513 32.02 2.20 -21.61
N LYS A 514 31.92 3.52 -21.80
CA LYS A 514 32.99 4.48 -21.45
C LYS A 514 32.73 5.16 -20.12
N ILE A 515 33.79 5.65 -19.47
CA ILE A 515 33.68 6.44 -18.24
C ILE A 515 33.25 7.86 -18.65
N PRO A 516 32.15 8.40 -18.09
CA PRO A 516 31.73 9.75 -18.40
C PRO A 516 32.76 10.78 -17.93
N GLU A 517 33.08 11.75 -18.77
CA GLU A 517 34.07 12.80 -18.47
C GLU A 517 33.59 13.70 -17.32
N TRP A 518 32.29 14.01 -17.28
CA TRP A 518 31.67 14.93 -16.34
C TRP A 518 30.74 14.20 -15.36
N GLU A 519 30.56 14.80 -14.17
CA GLU A 519 29.56 14.34 -13.21
C GLU A 519 28.16 14.77 -13.65
N LEU A 520 27.17 13.89 -13.47
CA LEU A 520 25.80 14.17 -13.88
C LEU A 520 25.26 15.46 -13.25
N GLY A 521 25.53 15.71 -11.97
CA GLY A 521 25.07 16.94 -11.30
C GLY A 521 25.63 18.25 -11.85
N HIS A 522 26.78 18.22 -12.52
CA HIS A 522 27.31 19.40 -13.23
C HIS A 522 26.65 19.60 -14.59
N VAL A 523 26.29 18.50 -15.25
CA VAL A 523 25.75 18.53 -16.61
C VAL A 523 24.24 18.75 -16.62
N LEU A 524 23.53 18.16 -15.66
CA LEU A 524 22.07 18.13 -15.59
C LEU A 524 21.45 19.53 -15.63
N PRO A 525 21.95 20.55 -14.89
CA PRO A 525 21.41 21.92 -14.96
C PRO A 525 21.45 22.56 -16.36
N THR A 526 22.37 22.12 -17.23
CA THR A 526 22.49 22.64 -18.61
C THR A 526 21.33 22.19 -19.49
N PHE A 527 20.78 21.00 -19.23
CA PHE A 527 19.65 20.44 -19.99
C PHE A 527 18.32 20.61 -19.27
N PHE A 528 18.36 20.55 -17.95
CA PHE A 528 17.23 20.68 -17.05
C PHE A 528 17.64 21.56 -15.88
N PRO A 529 17.45 22.89 -15.97
CA PRO A 529 17.56 23.73 -14.80
C PRO A 529 16.67 23.19 -13.68
N ALA A 530 17.18 23.19 -12.45
CA ALA A 530 16.39 22.79 -11.29
C ALA A 530 15.20 23.74 -11.12
N ASP A 531 14.00 23.20 -10.93
CA ASP A 531 12.80 24.00 -10.74
C ASP A 531 12.82 24.64 -9.36
N ARG A 532 12.73 25.97 -9.30
CA ARG A 532 12.84 26.72 -8.05
C ARG A 532 11.71 26.44 -7.07
N SER A 533 10.51 26.07 -7.54
CA SER A 533 9.36 25.76 -6.67
C SER A 533 9.53 24.40 -5.97
N CYS A 534 10.22 23.47 -6.64
CA CYS A 534 10.43 22.10 -6.17
C CYS A 534 11.86 21.82 -5.68
N SER A 535 12.74 22.82 -5.71
CA SER A 535 14.13 22.74 -5.25
C SER A 535 14.32 23.60 -4.02
N SER A 536 15.22 23.19 -3.13
CA SER A 536 15.45 23.90 -1.87
C SER A 536 16.89 23.77 -1.39
N THR A 537 17.32 24.76 -0.63
CA THR A 537 18.57 24.69 0.14
C THR A 537 18.23 24.93 1.61
N CYS A 538 18.75 24.06 2.48
CA CYS A 538 18.48 24.09 3.91
C CYS A 538 19.75 23.73 4.69
N GLY A 539 19.83 24.02 5.98
CA GLY A 539 21.07 23.84 6.72
C GLY A 539 21.07 24.54 8.09
N SER A 540 22.16 24.40 8.84
CA SER A 540 22.31 24.97 10.19
C SER A 540 22.28 26.50 10.19
N MET A 541 22.82 27.11 9.14
CA MET A 541 22.86 28.57 8.94
C MET A 541 21.76 29.08 7.99
N LEU A 542 20.87 28.19 7.52
CA LEU A 542 19.81 28.46 6.56
C LEU A 542 18.45 28.13 7.16
N ARG A 543 17.43 27.89 6.32
CA ARG A 543 16.15 27.36 6.76
C ARG A 543 16.32 25.91 7.26
N PRO A 544 15.55 25.48 8.27
CA PRO A 544 15.54 24.09 8.70
C PRO A 544 15.15 23.16 7.53
N CYS A 545 15.80 22.00 7.44
CA CYS A 545 15.48 20.97 6.44
C CYS A 545 14.19 20.20 6.73
N ASP A 546 13.25 20.81 7.45
CA ASP A 546 12.04 20.15 7.92
C ASP A 546 10.93 20.12 6.83
N ASN A 547 11.06 20.95 5.77
CA ASN A 547 10.05 21.11 4.71
C ASN A 547 10.66 21.03 3.29
N VAL A 548 11.20 19.86 2.92
CA VAL A 548 11.56 19.63 1.50
C VAL A 548 10.28 19.59 0.66
N PRO A 549 10.20 20.33 -0.47
CA PRO A 549 9.00 20.36 -1.30
C PRO A 549 8.52 18.96 -1.70
N ASN A 550 7.22 18.71 -1.55
CA ASN A 550 6.62 17.45 -1.99
C ASN A 550 6.35 17.49 -3.49
N CYS A 551 7.40 17.27 -4.27
CA CYS A 551 7.34 17.19 -5.71
C CYS A 551 7.81 15.82 -6.21
N VAL A 552 7.22 15.37 -7.32
CA VAL A 552 7.75 14.27 -8.13
C VAL A 552 8.62 14.87 -9.23
N CYS A 553 9.85 14.42 -9.30
CA CYS A 553 10.85 14.90 -10.23
C CYS A 553 11.21 13.79 -11.22
N ARG A 554 11.48 14.17 -12.47
CA ARG A 554 12.11 13.29 -13.44
C ARG A 554 13.48 12.85 -12.93
N VAL A 555 14.25 13.79 -12.38
CA VAL A 555 15.45 13.52 -11.58
C VAL A 555 15.37 14.31 -10.28
N ALA A 556 15.39 13.62 -9.15
CA ALA A 556 15.55 14.22 -7.83
C ALA A 556 16.98 13.96 -7.35
N HIS A 557 17.65 15.02 -6.91
CA HIS A 557 19.01 14.96 -6.38
C HIS A 557 19.04 15.67 -5.03
N SER A 558 19.61 15.01 -4.02
CA SER A 558 19.88 15.60 -2.72
C SER A 558 21.36 15.46 -2.41
N LYS A 559 22.01 16.58 -2.10
CA LYS A 559 23.43 16.67 -1.73
C LYS A 559 23.58 17.41 -0.42
N CYS A 560 24.06 16.72 0.60
CA CYS A 560 24.22 17.27 1.94
C CYS A 560 25.69 17.26 2.36
N GLN A 561 26.15 18.40 2.87
CA GLN A 561 27.41 18.54 3.59
C GLN A 561 27.14 18.36 5.08
N THR A 562 27.85 17.41 5.66
CA THR A 562 27.79 17.12 7.10
C THR A 562 29.18 17.17 7.69
N GLU A 563 29.24 17.37 9.00
CA GLU A 563 30.47 17.32 9.78
C GLU A 563 30.35 16.20 10.80
N PHE A 564 31.37 15.35 10.91
CA PHE A 564 31.45 14.32 11.94
C PHE A 564 32.81 14.42 12.63
N GLU A 565 32.81 14.63 13.95
CA GLU A 565 34.05 14.78 14.75
C GLU A 565 35.04 15.80 14.16
N GLY A 566 34.57 16.96 13.71
CA GLY A 566 35.44 17.99 13.12
C GLY A 566 35.78 17.79 11.63
N LYS A 567 35.30 16.70 10.99
CA LYS A 567 35.62 16.38 9.60
C LYS A 567 34.40 16.51 8.70
N SER A 568 34.50 17.38 7.71
CA SER A 568 33.47 17.53 6.68
C SER A 568 33.40 16.30 5.77
N GLN A 569 32.18 15.94 5.38
CA GLN A 569 31.88 14.87 4.45
C GLN A 569 30.63 15.23 3.62
N THR A 570 30.54 14.69 2.42
CA THR A 570 29.40 14.90 1.52
C THR A 570 28.62 13.61 1.36
N VAL A 571 27.30 13.73 1.38
CA VAL A 571 26.37 12.61 1.18
C VAL A 571 25.42 12.99 0.06
N GLU A 572 25.31 12.10 -0.92
CA GLU A 572 24.45 12.32 -2.07
C GLU A 572 23.42 11.20 -2.19
N SER A 573 22.24 11.55 -2.71
CA SER A 573 21.24 10.59 -3.14
C SER A 573 20.57 11.07 -4.41
N TRP A 574 20.29 10.13 -5.29
CA TRP A 574 19.70 10.33 -6.61
C TRP A 574 18.49 9.43 -6.73
N GLY A 575 17.45 9.93 -7.40
CA GLY A 575 16.40 9.07 -7.91
C GLY A 575 15.74 9.62 -9.16
N PHE A 576 15.16 8.71 -9.92
CA PHE A 576 14.56 8.95 -11.21
C PHE A 576 13.07 8.63 -11.14
N ASP A 577 12.25 9.51 -11.71
CA ASP A 577 10.79 9.44 -11.62
C ASP A 577 10.33 9.22 -10.17
N THR A 578 10.80 10.06 -9.25
CA THR A 578 10.68 9.82 -7.81
C THR A 578 10.27 11.09 -7.08
N ARG A 579 9.77 10.94 -5.84
CA ARG A 579 9.56 12.08 -4.95
C ARG A 579 10.90 12.61 -4.43
N MET A 580 11.02 13.93 -4.36
CA MET A 580 12.15 14.58 -3.70
C MET A 580 12.25 14.16 -2.23
N GLU A 581 11.11 14.05 -1.56
CA GLU A 581 11.02 13.59 -0.17
C GLU A 581 11.60 12.19 0.02
N ASP A 582 11.35 11.26 -0.91
CA ASP A 582 11.89 9.90 -0.82
C ASP A 582 13.42 9.91 -0.94
N VAL A 583 13.97 10.70 -1.88
CA VAL A 583 15.44 10.83 -2.06
C VAL A 583 16.11 11.47 -0.84
N PHE A 584 15.52 12.52 -0.28
CA PHE A 584 16.05 13.19 0.89
C PHE A 584 15.98 12.28 2.14
N LYS A 585 14.84 11.62 2.38
CA LYS A 585 14.63 10.74 3.55
C LYS A 585 15.46 9.47 3.53
N MET A 586 16.03 9.10 2.38
CA MET A 586 16.99 8.00 2.29
C MET A 586 18.35 8.35 2.87
N GLN A 587 18.63 9.63 3.14
CA GLN A 587 19.88 10.07 3.72
C GLN A 587 19.87 9.94 5.25
N SER A 588 20.80 9.16 5.77
CA SER A 588 21.08 9.02 7.20
C SER A 588 21.84 10.22 7.74
N VAL A 589 21.27 11.42 7.59
CA VAL A 589 21.82 12.70 8.08
C VAL A 589 20.82 13.37 9.03
N PRO A 590 21.26 14.30 9.90
CA PRO A 590 20.36 15.07 10.77
C PRO A 590 19.27 15.75 9.94
N LYS A 591 18.08 15.94 10.54
CA LYS A 591 16.88 16.52 9.91
C LYS A 591 16.23 15.70 8.79
N ALA A 592 16.99 14.97 7.98
CA ALA A 592 16.48 13.95 7.07
C ALA A 592 15.98 12.72 7.86
N ASN A 593 16.78 11.66 7.95
CA ASN A 593 16.38 10.42 8.59
C ASN A 593 16.91 10.24 10.02
N ILE A 594 17.81 11.07 10.55
CA ILE A 594 18.27 10.93 11.93
C ILE A 594 17.36 11.66 12.91
N LYS A 595 17.01 11.00 14.03
CA LYS A 595 16.25 11.60 15.13
C LYS A 595 17.04 12.69 15.83
N SER A 596 16.37 13.79 16.12
CA SER A 596 16.98 14.94 16.79
C SER A 596 17.37 14.57 18.23
N GLY A 597 18.61 14.90 18.63
CA GLY A 597 19.11 14.69 20.00
C GLY A 597 19.48 13.24 20.36
N HIS A 598 19.56 12.32 19.39
CA HIS A 598 19.95 10.94 19.68
C HIS A 598 21.47 10.82 19.95
N ASP A 599 21.86 10.10 21.01
CA ASP A 599 23.26 10.01 21.47
C ASP A 599 24.25 9.56 20.39
N LYS A 600 23.87 8.57 19.58
CA LYS A 600 24.67 8.06 18.45
C LYS A 600 24.90 9.08 17.31
N ALA A 601 24.23 10.23 17.34
CA ALA A 601 24.34 11.28 16.32
C ALA A 601 24.79 12.63 16.90
N LYS A 602 25.21 12.68 18.17
CA LYS A 602 25.60 13.92 18.86
C LYS A 602 26.75 14.66 18.16
N ASP A 603 27.67 13.91 17.57
CA ASP A 603 28.86 14.44 16.90
C ASP A 603 28.64 14.68 15.40
N LEU A 604 27.43 14.39 14.89
CA LEU A 604 27.06 14.57 13.49
C LEU A 604 26.27 15.87 13.33
N ARG A 605 26.82 16.81 12.56
CA ARG A 605 26.19 18.10 12.25
C ARG A 605 25.82 18.16 10.78
N LEU A 606 24.71 18.83 10.48
CA LEU A 606 24.31 19.14 9.12
C LEU A 606 24.63 20.61 8.83
N ASP A 607 25.48 20.86 7.84
CA ASP A 607 25.89 22.20 7.46
C ASP A 607 24.92 22.77 6.44
N THR A 608 24.82 22.10 5.29
CA THR A 608 23.93 22.48 4.19
C THR A 608 23.45 21.24 3.44
N CYS A 609 22.23 21.29 2.93
CA CYS A 609 21.66 20.34 2.00
C CYS A 609 21.07 21.11 0.83
N GLN A 610 21.43 20.70 -0.38
CA GLN A 610 20.84 21.14 -1.63
C GLN A 610 19.97 20.01 -2.18
N ASN A 611 18.70 20.31 -2.41
CA ASN A 611 17.71 19.39 -2.99
C ASN A 611 17.26 19.98 -4.33
N ASP A 612 17.64 19.35 -5.43
CA ASP A 612 17.38 19.83 -6.79
C ASP A 612 16.40 18.92 -7.52
N CYS A 613 15.24 19.47 -7.86
CA CYS A 613 14.21 18.80 -8.65
C CYS A 613 14.31 19.20 -10.11
N HIS A 614 14.72 18.26 -10.96
CA HIS A 614 14.84 18.48 -12.39
C HIS A 614 13.66 17.81 -13.11
N GLY A 615 12.95 18.61 -13.93
CA GLY A 615 11.77 18.15 -14.69
C GLY A 615 10.63 17.72 -13.77
N VAL A 616 9.93 18.69 -13.18
CA VAL A 616 8.77 18.43 -12.30
C VAL A 616 7.69 17.68 -13.08
N LEU A 617 7.25 16.55 -12.54
CA LEU A 617 6.17 15.73 -13.08
C LEU A 617 4.87 15.94 -12.31
N TRP A 618 4.98 16.31 -11.03
CA TRP A 618 3.87 16.60 -10.15
C TRP A 618 4.34 17.44 -8.97
N SER A 619 3.49 18.34 -8.46
CA SER A 619 3.73 19.07 -7.22
C SER A 619 2.43 19.25 -6.45
N SER A 620 2.51 19.31 -5.12
CA SER A 620 1.33 19.54 -4.27
C SER A 620 0.72 20.94 -4.41
N GLU A 621 1.44 21.90 -4.99
CA GLU A 621 0.92 23.27 -5.24
C GLU A 621 0.01 23.33 -6.47
N ASN A 622 0.06 22.32 -7.35
CA ASN A 622 -0.74 22.23 -8.57
C ASN A 622 -2.05 21.44 -8.38
N VAL A 623 -2.40 21.05 -7.14
CA VAL A 623 -3.60 20.28 -6.76
C VAL A 623 -4.35 21.03 -5.67
#